data_AF-A0A8I1NAZ0-F1
#
_entry.id   AF-A0A8I1NAZ0-F1
#
_cell.length_a   1.000
_cell.length_b   1.000
_cell.length_c   1.000
_cell.angle_alpha   90.00
_cell.angle_beta   90.00
_cell.angle_gamma   90.00
#
_symmetry.space_group_name_H-M   'P 1'
#
loop_
_entity.id
_entity.type
_entity.pdbx_description
1 polymer ?
#
loop_
_entity_poly.entity_id
_entity_poly.type
_entity_poly.pdbx_seq_one_letter_code
_entity_poly.pdbx_strand_id
1 'polypeptide(L)'
;MFTLTDSAWSGVRYGVGLSLLLCASFLHAHAAQPAAAVWFPDAPTFRHYAWTDPPCPGCSDLDPQPTWTRMAQLAGLSDVHFKRAPDDSEGDAYSLAPNVIVLSPSAQKLPSCQLAFVIGHEIVHIAQRHFDEDAIALSVYSGKPPYWTHDGDDAMQLANGDFGLALKLSPLWKQQEREADWLGSLLAAQVCGCSLEKGALAYFHPGDGDGGGIAAAHPPDTERIRQLIPFTESARRLMALAPR
;
A
#
# COMPACT_ATOMS: atom_id res chain seq x y z
N MET A 1 30.42 74.86 -27.44
CA MET A 1 29.75 75.64 -26.38
C MET A 1 29.51 74.67 -25.23
N PHE A 2 30.10 74.96 -24.07
CA PHE A 2 30.01 74.21 -22.79
C PHE A 2 28.55 74.15 -22.29
N THR A 3 28.06 73.21 -21.47
CA THR A 3 28.46 72.62 -20.16
C THR A 3 27.63 71.33 -19.89
N LEU A 4 28.17 70.20 -19.37
CA LEU A 4 28.15 69.71 -17.95
C LEU A 4 26.73 69.73 -17.29
N THR A 5 26.19 68.73 -16.57
CA THR A 5 26.71 67.57 -15.79
C THR A 5 25.54 66.69 -15.30
N ASP A 6 25.85 65.40 -15.09
CA ASP A 6 25.48 64.49 -13.99
C ASP A 6 24.07 63.96 -13.71
N SER A 7 24.08 62.61 -13.68
CA SER A 7 23.58 61.73 -12.62
C SER A 7 22.07 61.74 -12.32
N ALA A 8 21.41 60.66 -12.74
CA ALA A 8 20.65 59.89 -11.76
C ALA A 8 20.30 58.44 -12.19
N TRP A 9 20.82 57.50 -11.40
CA TRP A 9 20.12 56.29 -10.94
C TRP A 9 20.22 55.03 -11.84
N SER A 10 21.34 54.36 -11.61
CA SER A 10 21.42 52.91 -11.40
C SER A 10 20.16 52.31 -10.76
N GLY A 11 19.66 51.19 -11.29
CA GLY A 11 18.82 50.33 -10.46
C GLY A 11 17.87 49.35 -11.13
N VAL A 12 18.22 48.67 -12.23
CA VAL A 12 17.49 47.43 -12.59
C VAL A 12 18.44 46.44 -13.28
N ARG A 13 19.31 45.80 -12.49
CA ARG A 13 20.11 44.64 -12.94
C ARG A 13 20.16 43.54 -11.88
N TYR A 14 19.04 43.25 -11.21
CA TYR A 14 18.88 42.03 -10.42
C TYR A 14 17.39 41.65 -10.42
N GLY A 15 16.96 40.86 -11.41
CA GLY A 15 15.53 40.54 -11.52
C GLY A 15 15.18 39.45 -12.53
N VAL A 16 16.10 38.50 -12.80
CA VAL A 16 15.79 37.33 -13.66
C VAL A 16 16.29 36.01 -13.04
N GLY A 17 17.00 36.05 -11.91
CA GLY A 17 17.58 34.86 -11.26
C GLY A 17 16.75 34.23 -10.14
N LEU A 18 15.53 34.71 -9.86
CA LEU A 18 14.75 34.29 -8.68
C LEU A 18 13.37 33.69 -9.00
N SER A 19 13.07 33.41 -10.26
CA SER A 19 11.79 32.77 -10.66
C SER A 19 11.92 31.29 -11.02
N LEU A 20 13.14 30.77 -11.19
CA LEU A 20 13.39 29.35 -11.51
C LEU A 20 13.58 28.45 -10.27
N LEU A 21 13.77 29.02 -9.08
CA LEU A 21 13.93 28.25 -7.83
C LEU A 21 12.62 28.05 -7.06
N LEU A 22 11.53 28.74 -7.43
CA LEU A 22 10.23 28.62 -6.75
C LEU A 22 9.31 27.55 -7.34
N CYS A 23 9.61 27.01 -8.54
CA CYS A 23 8.86 25.90 -9.12
C CYS A 23 9.37 24.51 -8.70
N ALA A 24 10.56 24.41 -8.08
CA ALA A 24 11.09 23.14 -7.59
C ALA A 24 10.49 22.72 -6.23
N SER A 25 9.91 23.66 -5.48
CA SER A 25 9.37 23.42 -4.14
C SER A 25 7.96 22.81 -4.11
N PHE A 26 7.26 22.74 -5.25
CA PHE A 26 5.90 22.18 -5.33
C PHE A 26 5.82 20.77 -5.94
N LEU A 27 6.96 20.15 -6.23
CA LEU A 27 7.06 18.75 -6.62
C LEU A 27 7.73 17.94 -5.50
N HIS A 28 7.20 18.06 -4.28
CA HIS A 28 7.43 17.03 -3.26
C HIS A 28 6.55 15.81 -3.58
N ALA A 29 6.73 15.24 -4.78
CA ALA A 29 6.49 13.83 -4.97
C ALA A 29 7.55 13.17 -4.06
N HIS A 30 7.17 12.88 -2.81
CA HIS A 30 8.00 12.07 -1.93
C HIS A 30 8.15 10.74 -2.66
N ALA A 31 9.30 10.58 -3.33
CA ALA A 31 9.69 9.31 -3.89
C ALA A 31 9.55 8.28 -2.75
N ALA A 32 8.87 7.17 -3.03
CA ALA A 32 8.71 6.11 -2.05
C ALA A 32 10.10 5.73 -1.53
N GLN A 33 10.21 5.53 -0.21
CA GLN A 33 11.48 5.11 0.35
C GLN A 33 11.80 3.72 -0.20
N PRO A 34 13.07 3.44 -0.56
CA PRO A 34 13.45 2.11 -0.98
C PRO A 34 13.21 1.12 0.15
N ALA A 35 12.89 -0.12 -0.20
CA ALA A 35 12.68 -1.16 0.78
C ALA A 35 13.98 -1.43 1.55
N ALA A 36 13.91 -1.51 2.88
CA ALA A 36 15.10 -1.79 3.69
C ALA A 36 15.54 -3.27 3.59
N ALA A 37 14.62 -4.17 3.29
CA ALA A 37 14.94 -5.56 2.98
C ALA A 37 15.38 -5.72 1.52
N VAL A 38 16.62 -6.20 1.31
CA VAL A 38 17.22 -6.37 -0.05
C VAL A 38 16.40 -7.29 -0.98
N TRP A 39 15.61 -8.22 -0.42
CA TRP A 39 14.78 -9.13 -1.21
C TRP A 39 13.39 -8.58 -1.50
N PHE A 40 12.96 -7.53 -0.80
CA PHE A 40 11.65 -6.93 -0.97
C PHE A 40 11.73 -5.91 -2.12
N PRO A 41 10.80 -5.95 -3.09
CA PRO A 41 10.84 -5.06 -4.23
C PRO A 41 10.58 -3.61 -3.80
N ASP A 42 11.35 -2.67 -4.36
CA ASP A 42 11.05 -1.25 -4.21
C ASP A 42 9.68 -0.94 -4.79
N ALA A 43 9.01 0.06 -4.20
CA ALA A 43 7.69 0.48 -4.67
C ALA A 43 7.71 0.87 -6.16
N PRO A 44 6.62 0.64 -6.90
CA PRO A 44 6.50 1.05 -8.30
C PRO A 44 6.76 2.55 -8.51
N THR A 45 7.28 2.91 -9.68
CA THR A 45 7.73 4.27 -10.02
C THR A 45 6.70 5.11 -10.77
N PHE A 46 5.44 4.67 -10.83
CA PHE A 46 4.36 5.45 -11.44
C PHE A 46 4.02 6.69 -10.60
N ARG A 47 3.26 7.62 -11.17
CA ARG A 47 2.85 8.83 -10.45
C ARG A 47 1.83 8.45 -9.37
N HIS A 48 2.02 8.99 -8.17
CA HIS A 48 1.15 8.74 -7.03
C HIS A 48 -0.07 9.68 -7.03
N TYR A 49 -1.19 9.17 -6.52
CA TYR A 49 -2.36 9.96 -6.16
C TYR A 49 -2.18 10.62 -4.79
N ALA A 50 -2.94 11.70 -4.60
CA ALA A 50 -3.21 12.23 -3.28
C ALA A 50 -4.35 11.42 -2.67
N TRP A 51 -4.10 10.85 -1.50
CA TRP A 51 -5.10 10.12 -0.73
C TRP A 51 -5.49 10.97 0.47
N THR A 52 -6.79 11.13 0.72
CA THR A 52 -7.24 11.68 1.99
C THR A 52 -7.20 10.57 3.04
N ASP A 53 -6.89 10.88 4.30
CA ASP A 53 -6.99 9.88 5.37
C ASP A 53 -8.45 9.42 5.47
N PRO A 54 -8.78 8.21 4.99
CA PRO A 54 -10.16 7.87 4.78
C PRO A 54 -10.79 7.60 6.15
N PRO A 55 -12.03 8.08 6.36
CA PRO A 55 -12.71 7.82 7.60
C PRO A 55 -12.96 6.31 7.71
N CYS A 56 -12.54 5.70 8.81
CA CYS A 56 -13.10 4.44 9.28
C CYS A 56 -14.09 4.78 10.40
N PRO A 57 -15.41 4.80 10.12
CA PRO A 57 -16.41 5.13 11.14
C PRO A 57 -16.34 4.16 12.32
N GLY A 58 -16.23 4.70 13.53
CA GLY A 58 -16.16 3.89 14.75
C GLY A 58 -14.82 3.19 14.99
N CYS A 59 -13.83 3.35 14.10
CA CYS A 59 -12.47 2.90 14.40
C CYS A 59 -11.86 3.66 15.57
N SER A 60 -11.01 2.98 16.32
CA SER A 60 -10.14 3.56 17.35
C SER A 60 -8.68 3.30 17.04
N ASP A 61 -7.78 4.14 17.56
CA ASP A 61 -6.34 3.92 17.40
C ASP A 61 -5.91 2.61 18.06
N LEU A 62 -4.96 1.92 17.44
CA LEU A 62 -4.36 0.69 17.93
C LEU A 62 -2.85 0.86 18.00
N ASP A 63 -2.28 0.64 19.18
CA ASP A 63 -0.82 0.66 19.34
C ASP A 63 -0.19 -0.51 18.56
N PRO A 64 0.75 -0.25 17.63
CA PRO A 64 1.37 -1.31 16.87
C PRO A 64 2.32 -2.14 17.73
N GLN A 65 2.34 -3.46 17.48
CA GLN A 65 3.41 -4.30 18.02
C GLN A 65 4.75 -3.93 17.35
N PRO A 66 5.89 -4.00 18.06
CA PRO A 66 7.19 -3.70 17.47
C PRO A 66 7.53 -4.52 16.22
N THR A 67 7.03 -5.75 16.14
CA THR A 67 7.16 -6.62 14.96
C THR A 67 6.41 -6.07 13.75
N TRP A 68 5.24 -5.45 13.93
CA TRP A 68 4.46 -4.85 12.84
C TRP A 68 5.18 -3.63 12.27
N THR A 69 5.66 -2.74 13.14
CA THR A 69 6.48 -1.59 12.73
C THR A 69 7.74 -2.04 11.99
N ARG A 70 8.39 -3.11 12.45
CA ARG A 70 9.57 -3.64 11.77
C ARG A 70 9.26 -4.24 10.40
N MET A 71 8.14 -4.94 10.23
CA MET A 71 7.70 -5.40 8.90
C MET A 71 7.48 -4.22 7.95
N ALA A 72 6.80 -3.16 8.42
CA ALA A 72 6.57 -1.95 7.64
C ALA A 72 7.88 -1.29 7.20
N GLN A 73 8.85 -1.15 8.11
CA GLN A 73 10.17 -0.60 7.81
C GLN A 73 10.94 -1.43 6.78
N LEU A 74 10.89 -2.76 6.87
CA LEU A 74 11.51 -3.63 5.88
C LEU A 74 10.90 -3.46 4.49
N ALA A 75 9.60 -3.14 4.42
CA ALA A 75 8.87 -2.84 3.20
C ALA A 75 9.01 -1.38 2.71
N GLY A 76 9.82 -0.54 3.38
CA GLY A 76 10.04 0.85 2.98
C GLY A 76 8.98 1.84 3.49
N LEU A 77 8.22 1.47 4.52
CA LEU A 77 7.20 2.34 5.13
C LEU A 77 7.66 2.86 6.50
N SER A 78 7.54 4.18 6.73
CA SER A 78 7.94 4.85 7.97
C SER A 78 6.78 5.22 8.90
N ASP A 79 5.58 5.44 8.35
CA ASP A 79 4.45 6.08 9.05
C ASP A 79 3.14 5.29 8.88
N VAL A 80 3.20 3.98 9.17
CA VAL A 80 2.00 3.13 9.15
C VAL A 80 1.22 3.29 10.45
N HIS A 81 -0.06 3.62 10.33
CA HIS A 81 -1.00 3.76 11.43
C HIS A 81 -1.86 2.50 11.55
N PHE A 82 -2.09 2.06 12.78
CA PHE A 82 -2.93 0.89 13.05
C PHE A 82 -4.21 1.34 13.75
N LYS A 83 -5.33 0.78 13.31
CA LYS A 83 -6.65 1.04 13.90
C LYS A 83 -7.36 -0.26 14.24
N ARG A 84 -8.30 -0.18 15.16
CA ARG A 84 -9.24 -1.26 15.49
C ARG A 84 -10.62 -0.92 14.95
N ALA A 85 -11.18 -1.81 14.12
CA ALA A 85 -12.55 -1.70 13.62
C ALA A 85 -13.57 -1.97 14.74
N PRO A 86 -14.80 -1.43 14.63
CA PRO A 86 -15.86 -1.67 15.61
C PRO A 86 -16.41 -3.11 15.56
N ASP A 87 -16.30 -3.79 14.42
CA ASP A 87 -16.79 -5.14 14.15
C ASP A 87 -15.96 -5.83 13.05
N ASP A 88 -16.39 -7.02 12.62
CA ASP A 88 -15.71 -7.87 11.63
C ASP A 88 -16.31 -7.74 10.21
N SER A 89 -17.04 -6.65 9.91
CA SER A 89 -17.80 -6.49 8.66
C SER A 89 -16.96 -6.46 7.38
N GLU A 90 -15.72 -5.95 7.46
CA GLU A 90 -14.77 -5.84 6.34
C GLU A 90 -13.73 -6.99 6.34
N GLY A 91 -14.00 -8.08 7.07
CA GLY A 91 -13.07 -9.20 7.24
C GLY A 91 -12.12 -9.01 8.41
N ASP A 92 -11.08 -9.84 8.49
CA ASP A 92 -10.13 -9.87 9.62
C ASP A 92 -9.25 -8.61 9.67
N ALA A 93 -8.72 -8.18 8.53
CA ALA A 93 -8.01 -6.92 8.40
C ALA A 93 -8.18 -6.35 7.00
N TYR A 94 -7.91 -5.05 6.86
CA TYR A 94 -7.86 -4.35 5.59
C TYR A 94 -6.95 -3.13 5.69
N SER A 95 -6.41 -2.71 4.56
CA SER A 95 -5.61 -1.50 4.44
C SER A 95 -6.42 -0.37 3.84
N LEU A 96 -6.04 0.86 4.19
CA LEU A 96 -6.56 2.08 3.59
C LEU A 96 -5.38 2.96 3.20
N ALA A 97 -5.42 3.52 1.99
CA ALA A 97 -4.45 4.51 1.57
C ALA A 97 -4.54 5.78 2.47
N PRO A 98 -3.44 6.52 2.68
CA PRO A 98 -2.11 6.18 2.21
C PRO A 98 -1.42 5.12 3.06
N ASN A 99 -1.60 5.08 4.39
CA ASN A 99 -0.78 4.26 5.29
C ASN A 99 -1.54 3.73 6.54
N VAL A 100 -2.77 3.27 6.39
CA VAL A 100 -3.56 2.77 7.53
C VAL A 100 -3.82 1.28 7.37
N ILE A 101 -3.61 0.51 8.45
CA ILE A 101 -4.03 -0.88 8.56
C ILE A 101 -5.07 -0.99 9.66
N VAL A 102 -6.22 -1.58 9.35
CA VAL A 102 -7.32 -1.76 10.29
C VAL A 102 -7.45 -3.23 10.63
N LEU A 103 -7.54 -3.53 11.93
CA LEU A 103 -7.76 -4.89 12.43
C LEU A 103 -9.16 -4.98 13.04
N SER A 104 -9.87 -6.04 12.67
CA SER A 104 -11.13 -6.40 13.28
C SER A 104 -10.95 -7.09 14.64
N PRO A 105 -11.99 -7.12 15.50
CA PRO A 105 -11.96 -7.87 16.75
C PRO A 105 -11.59 -9.36 16.59
N SER A 106 -11.98 -10.02 15.50
CA SER A 106 -11.61 -11.42 15.18
C SER A 106 -10.12 -11.59 14.94
N ALA A 107 -9.49 -10.73 14.13
CA ALA A 107 -8.07 -10.82 13.80
C ALA A 107 -7.16 -10.79 15.02
N GLN A 108 -7.51 -10.01 16.03
CA GLN A 108 -6.73 -9.93 17.28
C GLN A 108 -6.75 -11.23 18.09
N LYS A 109 -7.62 -12.18 17.75
CA LYS A 109 -7.70 -13.51 18.37
C LYS A 109 -6.98 -14.57 17.55
N LEU A 110 -6.46 -14.23 16.36
CA LEU A 110 -5.71 -15.16 15.53
C LEU A 110 -4.42 -15.62 16.24
N PRO A 111 -3.98 -16.88 15.99
CA PRO A 111 -2.64 -17.31 16.37
C PRO A 111 -1.57 -16.35 15.86
N SER A 112 -0.50 -16.13 16.65
CA SER A 112 0.49 -15.08 16.40
C SER A 112 1.06 -15.08 14.97
N CYS A 113 1.29 -16.27 14.38
CA CYS A 113 1.82 -16.36 13.02
C CYS A 113 0.79 -16.11 11.92
N GLN A 114 -0.48 -16.41 12.16
CA GLN A 114 -1.56 -16.05 11.24
C GLN A 114 -1.77 -14.54 11.27
N LEU A 115 -1.79 -13.94 12.46
CA LEU A 115 -1.86 -12.48 12.60
C LEU A 115 -0.65 -11.78 11.95
N ALA A 116 0.56 -12.30 12.15
CA ALA A 116 1.75 -11.75 11.49
C ALA A 116 1.66 -11.81 9.96
N PHE A 117 1.10 -12.90 9.41
CA PHE A 117 0.82 -13.02 7.98
C PHE A 117 -0.18 -11.96 7.51
N VAL A 118 -1.33 -11.83 8.17
CA VAL A 118 -2.37 -10.85 7.82
C VAL A 118 -1.82 -9.43 7.86
N ILE A 119 -1.05 -9.07 8.89
CA ILE A 119 -0.42 -7.75 8.97
C ILE A 119 0.62 -7.55 7.87
N GLY A 120 1.45 -8.56 7.61
CA GLY A 120 2.41 -8.52 6.51
C GLY A 120 1.74 -8.33 5.15
N HIS A 121 0.60 -8.99 4.94
CA HIS A 121 -0.22 -8.88 3.73
C HIS A 121 -0.73 -7.44 3.53
N GLU A 122 -1.34 -6.83 4.54
CA GLU A 122 -1.84 -5.44 4.44
C GLU A 122 -0.71 -4.40 4.27
N ILE A 123 0.46 -4.64 4.87
CA ILE A 123 1.65 -3.81 4.64
C ILE A 123 2.04 -3.82 3.16
N VAL A 124 1.90 -4.95 2.47
CA VAL A 124 2.28 -5.07 1.06
C VAL A 124 1.33 -4.28 0.17
N HIS A 125 0.02 -4.29 0.43
CA HIS A 125 -0.93 -3.46 -0.33
C HIS A 125 -0.54 -1.99 -0.35
N ILE A 126 -0.07 -1.48 0.81
CA ILE A 126 0.44 -0.13 0.94
C ILE A 126 1.80 0.03 0.25
N ALA A 127 2.77 -0.85 0.56
CA ALA A 127 4.14 -0.74 0.08
C ALA A 127 4.26 -0.86 -1.45
N GLN A 128 3.49 -1.76 -2.06
CA GLN A 128 3.44 -1.94 -3.51
C GLN A 128 2.44 -1.01 -4.20
N ARG A 129 1.84 -0.05 -3.47
CA ARG A 129 0.98 1.00 -4.02
C ARG A 129 -0.22 0.44 -4.78
N HIS A 130 -0.81 -0.67 -4.32
CA HIS A 130 -1.95 -1.31 -4.99
C HIS A 130 -3.14 -0.34 -5.14
N PHE A 131 -3.36 0.56 -4.19
CA PHE A 131 -4.39 1.61 -4.29
C PHE A 131 -4.15 2.59 -5.45
N ASP A 132 -2.90 3.01 -5.68
CA ASP A 132 -2.57 3.89 -6.81
C ASP A 132 -2.72 3.14 -8.13
N GLU A 133 -2.32 1.87 -8.18
CA GLU A 133 -2.49 1.01 -9.35
C GLU A 133 -3.98 0.81 -9.69
N ASP A 134 -4.82 0.60 -8.67
CA ASP A 134 -6.27 0.52 -8.81
C ASP A 134 -6.88 1.82 -9.34
N ALA A 135 -6.47 2.96 -8.80
CA ALA A 135 -6.93 4.27 -9.28
C ALA A 135 -6.54 4.52 -10.75
N ILE A 136 -5.32 4.13 -11.15
CA ILE A 136 -4.88 4.16 -12.56
C ILE A 136 -5.77 3.25 -13.41
N ALA A 137 -5.95 2.00 -12.99
CA ALA A 137 -6.69 0.99 -13.73
C ALA A 137 -8.15 1.38 -13.91
N LEU A 138 -8.83 1.81 -12.83
CA LEU A 138 -10.20 2.31 -12.87
C LEU A 138 -10.34 3.47 -13.85
N SER A 139 -9.42 4.43 -13.80
CA SER A 139 -9.40 5.56 -14.73
C SER A 139 -9.35 5.09 -16.19
N VAL A 140 -8.40 4.20 -16.52
CA VAL A 140 -8.20 3.69 -17.88
C VAL A 140 -9.41 2.87 -18.36
N TYR A 141 -9.90 1.94 -17.53
CA TYR A 141 -11.02 1.07 -17.90
C TYR A 141 -12.36 1.80 -17.98
N SER A 142 -12.51 2.94 -17.31
CA SER A 142 -13.63 3.88 -17.46
C SER A 142 -13.48 4.85 -18.65
N GLY A 143 -12.41 4.73 -19.45
CA GLY A 143 -12.17 5.59 -20.61
C GLY A 143 -11.65 7.00 -20.28
N LYS A 144 -11.13 7.19 -19.06
CA LYS A 144 -10.48 8.43 -18.63
C LYS A 144 -8.95 8.30 -18.75
N PRO A 145 -8.21 9.40 -18.89
CA PRO A 145 -6.76 9.38 -18.74
C PRO A 145 -6.34 8.82 -17.37
N PRO A 146 -5.19 8.11 -17.26
CA PRO A 146 -4.69 7.52 -16.01
C PRO A 146 -4.56 8.45 -14.81
N TYR A 147 -4.54 9.77 -15.01
CA TYR A 147 -4.44 10.78 -13.94
C TYR A 147 -5.39 11.94 -14.21
N TRP A 148 -6.61 11.62 -14.64
CA TRP A 148 -7.66 12.61 -14.94
C TRP A 148 -8.02 13.45 -13.71
N THR A 149 -7.93 12.84 -12.53
CA THR A 149 -7.90 13.49 -11.22
C THR A 149 -6.56 13.22 -10.56
N HIS A 150 -6.19 14.07 -9.60
CA HIS A 150 -5.05 13.86 -8.71
C HIS A 150 -5.47 13.21 -7.38
N ASP A 151 -6.77 13.15 -7.12
CA ASP A 151 -7.38 12.60 -5.90
C ASP A 151 -7.70 11.11 -6.11
N GLY A 152 -7.10 10.25 -5.28
CA GLY A 152 -7.26 8.81 -5.37
C GLY A 152 -8.69 8.37 -5.02
N ASP A 153 -9.32 9.02 -4.06
CA ASP A 153 -10.68 8.70 -3.62
C ASP A 153 -11.70 8.99 -4.74
N ASP A 154 -11.51 10.08 -5.48
CA ASP A 154 -12.30 10.40 -6.67
C ASP A 154 -12.12 9.36 -7.78
N ALA A 155 -10.92 8.81 -7.95
CA ALA A 155 -10.66 7.75 -8.93
C ALA A 155 -11.32 6.43 -8.50
N MET A 156 -11.25 6.07 -7.21
CA MET A 156 -11.86 4.86 -6.66
C MET A 156 -13.38 4.86 -6.79
N GLN A 157 -14.02 6.03 -6.68
CA GLN A 157 -15.48 6.17 -6.86
C GLN A 157 -15.99 5.71 -8.24
N LEU A 158 -15.13 5.56 -9.25
CA LEU A 158 -15.52 5.02 -10.56
C LEU A 158 -16.06 3.58 -10.46
N ALA A 159 -15.63 2.81 -9.46
CA ALA A 159 -16.13 1.46 -9.20
C ALA A 159 -17.53 1.44 -8.56
N ASN A 160 -17.99 2.56 -7.98
CA ASN A 160 -19.22 2.58 -7.18
C ASN A 160 -20.45 2.30 -8.04
N GLY A 161 -21.05 1.13 -7.83
CA GLY A 161 -22.23 0.68 -8.56
C GLY A 161 -21.94 0.23 -10.00
N ASP A 162 -20.68 0.25 -10.47
CA ASP A 162 -20.29 -0.26 -11.78
C ASP A 162 -19.70 -1.67 -11.68
N PHE A 163 -20.60 -2.65 -11.59
CA PHE A 163 -20.21 -4.06 -11.54
C PHE A 163 -19.42 -4.52 -12.78
N GLY A 164 -19.69 -3.92 -13.95
CA GLY A 164 -18.98 -4.25 -15.18
C GLY A 164 -17.52 -3.82 -15.13
N LEU A 165 -17.25 -2.65 -14.54
CA LEU A 165 -15.90 -2.18 -14.27
C LEU A 165 -15.19 -3.06 -13.25
N ALA A 166 -15.85 -3.39 -12.13
CA ALA A 166 -15.28 -4.29 -11.11
C ALA A 166 -14.86 -5.65 -11.70
N LEU A 167 -15.68 -6.25 -12.59
CA LEU A 167 -15.33 -7.49 -13.27
C LEU A 167 -14.09 -7.36 -14.18
N LYS A 168 -13.89 -6.20 -14.82
CA LYS A 168 -12.70 -5.94 -15.65
C LYS A 168 -11.42 -5.84 -14.81
N LEU A 169 -11.52 -5.33 -13.58
CA LEU A 169 -10.39 -5.19 -12.67
C LEU A 169 -10.10 -6.45 -11.86
N SER A 170 -11.05 -7.38 -11.74
CA SER A 170 -10.86 -8.63 -10.99
C SER A 170 -9.52 -9.35 -11.26
N PRO A 171 -9.01 -9.47 -12.51
CA PRO A 171 -7.70 -10.09 -12.74
C PRO A 171 -6.52 -9.33 -12.11
N LEU A 172 -6.59 -7.99 -12.07
CA LEU A 172 -5.59 -7.13 -11.43
C LEU A 172 -5.62 -7.34 -9.91
N TRP A 173 -6.80 -7.26 -9.30
CA TRP A 173 -6.98 -7.48 -7.87
C TRP A 173 -6.48 -8.88 -7.44
N LYS A 174 -6.78 -9.91 -8.23
CA LYS A 174 -6.24 -11.26 -8.01
C LYS A 174 -4.71 -11.31 -8.10
N GLN A 175 -4.08 -10.49 -8.93
CA GLN A 175 -2.62 -10.41 -8.99
C GLN A 175 -2.05 -9.74 -7.74
N GLN A 176 -2.65 -8.64 -7.31
CA GLN A 176 -2.26 -7.90 -6.11
C GLN A 176 -2.40 -8.75 -4.84
N GLU A 177 -3.50 -9.49 -4.68
CA GLU A 177 -3.69 -10.42 -3.56
C GLU A 177 -2.58 -11.48 -3.49
N ARG A 178 -2.18 -12.02 -4.64
CA ARG A 178 -1.09 -12.99 -4.72
C ARG A 178 0.22 -12.37 -4.29
N GLU A 179 0.49 -11.15 -4.76
CA GLU A 179 1.68 -10.41 -4.37
C GLU A 179 1.73 -10.15 -2.87
N ALA A 180 0.62 -9.68 -2.30
CA ALA A 180 0.47 -9.46 -0.88
C ALA A 180 0.65 -10.74 -0.06
N ASP A 181 0.15 -11.88 -0.55
CA ASP A 181 0.33 -13.17 0.11
C ASP A 181 1.79 -13.56 0.29
N TRP A 182 2.54 -13.61 -0.82
CA TRP A 182 3.91 -14.13 -0.76
C TRP A 182 4.84 -13.12 -0.09
N LEU A 183 4.75 -11.82 -0.42
CA LEU A 183 5.57 -10.79 0.23
C LEU A 183 5.25 -10.68 1.72
N GLY A 184 3.96 -10.66 2.08
CA GLY A 184 3.52 -10.56 3.47
C GLY A 184 3.94 -11.76 4.31
N SER A 185 3.86 -12.96 3.72
CA SER A 185 4.39 -14.18 4.34
C SER A 185 5.90 -14.13 4.58
N LEU A 186 6.67 -13.60 3.63
CA LEU A 186 8.12 -13.47 3.77
C LEU A 186 8.53 -12.39 4.79
N LEU A 187 7.76 -11.30 4.92
CA LEU A 187 7.92 -10.33 6.00
C LEU A 187 7.68 -10.97 7.37
N ALA A 188 6.57 -11.71 7.52
CA ALA A 188 6.25 -12.44 8.75
C ALA A 188 7.31 -13.50 9.09
N ALA A 189 7.85 -14.18 8.08
CA ALA A 189 8.96 -15.12 8.23
C ALA A 189 10.21 -14.43 8.78
N GLN A 190 10.65 -13.34 8.15
CA GLN A 190 11.88 -12.66 8.57
C GLN A 190 11.76 -11.99 9.94
N VAL A 191 10.61 -11.37 10.23
CA VAL A 191 10.48 -10.54 11.44
C VAL A 191 10.01 -11.35 12.64
N CYS A 192 9.07 -12.27 12.42
CA CYS A 192 8.40 -13.00 13.50
C CYS A 192 8.86 -14.46 13.59
N GLY A 193 9.71 -14.94 12.68
CA GLY A 193 10.12 -16.35 12.65
C GLY A 193 8.96 -17.29 12.30
N CYS A 194 7.96 -16.80 11.56
CA CYS A 194 6.77 -17.57 11.22
C CYS A 194 6.96 -18.36 9.93
N SER A 195 6.69 -19.67 9.97
CA SER A 195 6.66 -20.49 8.75
C SER A 195 5.37 -20.27 7.98
N LEU A 196 5.37 -20.62 6.69
CA LEU A 196 4.15 -20.57 5.88
C LEU A 196 3.06 -21.46 6.48
N GLU A 197 3.44 -22.63 7.01
CA GLU A 197 2.51 -23.60 7.62
C GLU A 197 1.84 -23.07 8.88
N LYS A 198 2.54 -22.23 9.67
CA LYS A 198 1.97 -21.64 10.89
C LYS A 198 1.29 -20.29 10.66
N GLY A 199 1.62 -19.62 9.55
CA GLY A 199 1.01 -18.37 9.11
C GLY A 199 0.00 -18.61 8.01
N ALA A 200 0.31 -18.13 6.81
CA ALA A 200 -0.60 -18.08 5.66
C ALA A 200 -1.35 -19.38 5.36
N LEU A 201 -0.68 -20.54 5.34
CA LEU A 201 -1.32 -21.80 4.97
C LEU A 201 -2.28 -22.32 6.04
N ALA A 202 -2.09 -21.96 7.31
CA ALA A 202 -3.04 -22.28 8.37
C ALA A 202 -4.15 -21.22 8.50
N TYR A 203 -3.95 -20.04 7.91
CA TYR A 203 -4.96 -18.99 7.84
C TYR A 203 -5.97 -19.27 6.73
N PHE A 204 -5.52 -19.76 5.57
CA PHE A 204 -6.42 -20.17 4.49
C PHE A 204 -7.18 -21.46 4.84
N HIS A 205 -8.50 -21.43 4.69
CA HIS A 205 -9.38 -22.54 4.99
C HIS A 205 -9.91 -23.14 3.68
N PRO A 206 -9.29 -24.21 3.15
CA PRO A 206 -9.77 -24.85 1.93
C PRO A 206 -11.16 -25.46 2.17
N GLY A 207 -12.22 -24.72 1.84
CA GLY A 207 -13.60 -25.11 2.10
C GLY A 207 -14.59 -23.95 2.16
N ASP A 208 -14.12 -22.73 2.45
CA ASP A 208 -14.96 -21.55 2.34
C ASP A 208 -15.14 -21.19 0.86
N GLY A 209 -16.38 -21.25 0.38
CA GLY A 209 -16.71 -21.18 -1.04
C GLY A 209 -16.38 -19.82 -1.65
N ASP A 210 -16.24 -19.81 -2.98
CA ASP A 210 -16.06 -18.59 -3.78
C ASP A 210 -17.18 -17.60 -3.46
N GLY A 211 -16.85 -16.47 -2.84
CA GLY A 211 -17.82 -15.40 -2.62
C GLY A 211 -18.28 -14.84 -3.98
N GLY A 212 -19.59 -14.80 -4.21
CA GLY A 212 -20.15 -14.13 -5.39
C GLY A 212 -19.99 -12.61 -5.31
N GLY A 213 -19.95 -11.92 -6.46
CA GLY A 213 -19.89 -10.46 -6.52
C GLY A 213 -18.47 -9.89 -6.40
N ILE A 214 -18.27 -8.82 -5.62
CA ILE A 214 -16.95 -8.21 -5.38
C ILE A 214 -16.02 -9.20 -4.65
N ALA A 215 -16.55 -10.15 -3.87
CA ALA A 215 -15.75 -11.22 -3.29
C ALA A 215 -15.06 -12.12 -4.33
N ALA A 216 -15.50 -12.11 -5.60
CA ALA A 216 -14.79 -12.76 -6.71
C ALA A 216 -13.51 -12.00 -7.14
N ALA A 217 -13.24 -10.83 -6.56
CA ALA A 217 -11.98 -10.09 -6.68
C ALA A 217 -10.83 -10.78 -5.93
N HIS A 218 -11.13 -11.56 -4.88
CA HIS A 218 -10.13 -12.37 -4.19
C HIS A 218 -10.04 -13.75 -4.85
N PRO A 219 -8.83 -14.29 -5.10
CA PRO A 219 -8.69 -15.67 -5.54
C PRO A 219 -9.19 -16.62 -4.44
N PRO A 220 -9.77 -17.79 -4.81
CA PRO A 220 -10.13 -18.80 -3.83
C PRO A 220 -8.92 -19.26 -3.01
N ASP A 221 -9.12 -19.59 -1.74
CA ASP A 221 -8.06 -20.04 -0.83
C ASP A 221 -7.23 -21.20 -1.40
N THR A 222 -7.86 -22.14 -2.10
CA THR A 222 -7.17 -23.25 -2.75
C THR A 222 -6.20 -22.81 -3.86
N GLU A 223 -6.47 -21.68 -4.51
CA GLU A 223 -5.56 -21.06 -5.49
C GLU A 223 -4.42 -20.34 -4.77
N ARG A 224 -4.72 -19.53 -3.75
CA ARG A 224 -3.74 -18.79 -2.94
C ARG A 224 -2.72 -19.73 -2.28
N ILE A 225 -3.19 -20.82 -1.67
CA ILE A 225 -2.34 -21.88 -1.11
C ILE A 225 -1.38 -22.42 -2.17
N ARG A 226 -1.87 -22.76 -3.37
CA ARG A 226 -1.02 -23.31 -4.45
C ARG A 226 0.06 -22.31 -4.88
N GLN A 227 -0.25 -21.02 -4.86
CA GLN A 227 0.67 -19.95 -5.24
C GLN A 227 1.71 -19.65 -4.17
N LEU A 228 1.44 -19.97 -2.91
CA LEU A 228 2.39 -19.80 -1.81
C LEU A 228 3.44 -20.91 -1.70
N ILE A 229 3.11 -22.15 -2.10
CA ILE A 229 4.01 -23.31 -1.99
C ILE A 229 5.42 -23.05 -2.56
N PRO A 230 5.62 -22.37 -3.71
CA PRO A 230 6.95 -22.08 -4.24
C PRO A 230 7.84 -21.24 -3.30
N PHE A 231 7.26 -20.51 -2.35
CA PHE A 231 7.97 -19.62 -1.44
C PHE A 231 8.39 -20.27 -0.12
N THR A 232 8.06 -21.54 0.13
CA THR A 232 8.38 -22.24 1.39
C THR A 232 9.88 -22.18 1.74
N GLU A 233 10.76 -22.42 0.76
CA GLU A 233 12.21 -22.38 1.00
C GLU A 233 12.71 -20.97 1.27
N SER A 234 12.16 -19.95 0.60
CA SER A 234 12.47 -18.54 0.87
C SER A 234 12.05 -18.15 2.28
N ALA A 235 10.83 -18.51 2.68
CA ALA A 235 10.33 -18.27 4.04
C ALA A 235 11.23 -18.94 5.09
N ARG A 236 11.59 -20.21 4.88
CA ARG A 236 12.49 -20.94 5.79
C ARG A 236 13.85 -20.25 5.94
N ARG A 237 14.43 -19.71 4.86
CA ARG A 237 15.70 -18.96 4.91
C ARG A 237 15.55 -17.66 5.67
N LEU A 238 14.47 -16.91 5.44
CA LEU A 238 14.21 -15.65 6.13
C LEU A 238 13.92 -15.84 7.62
N MET A 239 13.22 -16.92 8.00
CA MET A 239 13.03 -17.28 9.41
C MET A 239 14.34 -17.45 10.16
N ALA A 240 15.40 -17.94 9.50
CA ALA A 240 16.70 -18.09 10.13
C ALA A 240 17.37 -16.75 10.49
N LEU A 241 16.87 -15.64 9.94
CA LEU A 241 17.30 -14.27 10.23
C LEU A 241 16.46 -13.59 11.32
N ALA A 242 15.39 -14.24 11.79
CA ALA A 242 14.48 -13.65 12.77
C ALA A 242 15.20 -13.42 14.11
N PRO A 243 14.89 -12.32 14.83
CA PRO A 243 15.38 -12.10 16.17
C PRO A 243 15.00 -13.27 17.09
N ARG A 244 15.95 -13.72 17.90
CA ARG A 244 15.71 -14.76 18.92
C ARG A 244 15.19 -14.17 20.21
#